data_AF-A0A916IEI4-F1
#
_entry.id   AF-A0A916IEI4-F1
#
_cell.length_a   1.000
_cell.length_b   1.000
_cell.length_c   1.000
_cell.angle_alpha   90.00
_cell.angle_beta   90.00
_cell.angle_gamma   90.00
#
_symmetry.space_group_name_H-M   'P 1'
#
loop_
_entity.id
_entity.type
_entity.pdbx_description
1 polymer ?
#
loop_
_entity_poly.entity_id
_entity_poly.type
_entity_poly.pdbx_seq_one_letter_code
_entity_poly.pdbx_strand_id
1 'polypeptide(L)'
;MLKVLDHLEEWMITFLMGAATVIIFAAVVHRYMTGVPIPGLQDWLIQLNFGWAQEACIIMFVWMAKFGAAYGVRTGIHVGVDVLINRLNRQYRSIFILFGLLAG
;
A
#
# COMPACT_ATOMS: atom_id res chain seq x y z
N MET A 1 9.39 24.78 10.19
CA MET A 1 8.25 24.01 10.76
C MET A 1 8.65 22.54 10.73
N LEU A 2 8.32 21.77 11.76
CA LEU A 2 9.11 20.62 12.26
C LEU A 2 9.46 19.53 11.22
N LYS A 3 10.68 19.56 10.65
CA LYS A 3 11.20 18.53 9.72
C LYS A 3 11.05 17.09 10.25
N VAL A 4 11.08 16.92 11.56
CA VAL A 4 10.88 15.63 12.24
C VAL A 4 9.46 15.09 12.01
N LEU A 5 8.45 15.97 11.98
CA LEU A 5 7.07 15.60 11.73
C LEU A 5 6.89 15.10 10.30
N ASP A 6 7.50 15.76 9.32
CA ASP A 6 7.42 15.36 7.91
C ASP A 6 8.03 13.95 7.69
N HIS A 7 9.17 13.66 8.32
CA HIS A 7 9.78 12.34 8.25
C HIS A 7 8.93 11.29 8.98
N LEU A 8 8.35 11.62 10.15
CA LEU A 8 7.45 10.69 10.84
C LEU A 8 6.20 10.38 10.02
N GLU A 9 5.63 11.37 9.33
CA GLU A 9 4.49 11.20 8.42
C GLU A 9 4.87 10.26 7.25
N GLU A 10 6.01 10.48 6.60
CA GLU A 10 6.50 9.64 5.50
C GLU A 10 6.76 8.18 5.93
N TRP A 11 7.41 8.01 7.08
CA TRP A 11 7.70 6.69 7.64
C TRP A 11 6.42 5.94 8.01
N MET A 12 5.45 6.64 8.60
CA MET A 12 4.17 6.05 8.94
C MET A 12 3.38 5.63 7.69
N ILE A 13 3.33 6.46 6.64
CA ILE A 13 2.66 6.12 5.38
C ILE A 13 3.33 4.88 4.75
N THR A 14 4.66 4.88 4.66
CA THR A 14 5.43 3.76 4.09
C THR A 14 5.22 2.48 4.88
N PHE A 15 5.25 2.57 6.20
CA PHE A 15 5.01 1.46 7.10
C PHE A 15 3.59 0.89 6.93
N LEU A 16 2.56 1.73 6.94
CA LEU A 16 1.18 1.30 6.79
C LEU A 16 0.93 0.63 5.43
N MET A 17 1.48 1.18 4.35
CA MET A 17 1.38 0.57 3.02
C MET A 17 2.06 -0.81 2.97
N GLY A 18 3.30 -0.90 3.47
CA GLY A 18 4.06 -2.15 3.47
C GLY A 18 3.40 -3.22 4.33
N ALA A 19 3.00 -2.86 5.55
CA ALA A 19 2.35 -3.77 6.49
C ALA A 19 1.00 -4.27 5.94
N ALA A 20 0.15 -3.39 5.41
CA ALA A 20 -1.12 -3.78 4.80
C ALA A 20 -0.93 -4.77 3.65
N THR A 21 0.06 -4.52 2.78
CA THR A 21 0.39 -5.42 1.66
C THR A 21 0.80 -6.81 2.16
N VAL A 22 1.71 -6.88 3.13
CA VAL A 22 2.20 -8.15 3.69
C VAL A 22 1.09 -8.92 4.40
N ILE A 23 0.27 -8.23 5.21
CA ILE A 23 -0.82 -8.84 5.96
C ILE A 23 -1.86 -9.46 5.03
N ILE A 24 -2.32 -8.72 4.02
CA ILE A 24 -3.30 -9.24 3.07
C ILE A 24 -2.71 -10.34 2.19
N PHE A 25 -1.46 -10.20 1.76
CA PHE A 25 -0.78 -11.26 1.03
C PHE A 25 -0.76 -12.57 1.84
N ALA A 26 -0.35 -12.51 3.11
CA ALA A 26 -0.35 -13.66 3.99
C ALA A 26 -1.76 -14.25 4.19
N ALA A 27 -2.78 -13.41 4.36
CA ALA A 27 -4.17 -13.86 4.50
C ALA A 27 -4.69 -14.57 3.23
N VAL A 28 -4.34 -14.06 2.05
CA VAL A 28 -4.71 -14.66 0.76
C VAL A 28 -3.99 -16.00 0.58
N VAL A 29 -2.69 -16.07 0.87
CA VAL A 29 -1.92 -17.32 0.82
C VAL A 29 -2.51 -18.34 1.79
N HIS A 30 -2.78 -17.98 3.03
CA HIS A 30 -3.39 -18.86 4.03
C HIS A 30 -4.74 -19.41 3.55
N ARG A 31 -5.61 -18.55 3.01
CA ARG A 31 -6.92 -18.94 2.48
C ARG A 31 -6.82 -19.94 1.32
N TYR A 32 -5.87 -19.76 0.41
CA TYR A 32 -5.72 -20.68 -0.72
C TYR A 32 -4.99 -21.97 -0.34
N MET A 33 -4.01 -21.90 0.56
CA MET A 33 -3.25 -23.07 1.02
C MET A 33 -4.06 -23.99 1.93
N THR A 34 -5.00 -23.47 2.72
CA THR A 34 -5.96 -24.30 3.49
C THR A 34 -6.90 -25.11 2.61
N GLY A 35 -7.11 -24.69 1.35
CA GLY A 35 -7.92 -25.40 0.37
C GLY A 35 -7.21 -26.53 -0.37
N VAL A 36 -5.89 -26.69 -0.19
CA VAL A 36 -5.11 -27.75 -0.87
C VAL A 36 -4.91 -28.93 0.09
N PRO A 37 -5.25 -30.18 -0.31
CA PRO A 37 -5.14 -31.36 0.55
C PRO A 37 -3.69 -31.86 0.65
N ILE A 38 -2.83 -31.10 1.33
CA ILE A 38 -1.44 -31.47 1.60
C ILE A 38 -1.35 -32.00 3.05
N PRO A 39 -1.00 -33.29 3.25
CA PRO A 39 -0.89 -33.88 4.59
C PRO A 39 0.08 -33.10 5.50
N GLY A 40 -0.33 -32.81 6.73
CA GLY A 40 0.48 -32.08 7.73
C GLY A 40 0.50 -30.56 7.55
N LEU A 41 0.57 -30.06 6.31
CA LEU A 41 0.50 -28.61 6.04
C LEU A 41 -0.93 -28.09 6.28
N GLN A 42 -1.94 -28.75 5.73
CA GLN A 42 -3.33 -28.32 5.87
C GLN A 42 -3.77 -28.31 7.36
N ASP A 43 -3.40 -29.34 8.11
CA ASP A 43 -3.73 -29.47 9.54
C ASP A 43 -3.13 -28.32 10.37
N TRP A 44 -1.92 -27.89 10.03
CA TRP A 44 -1.27 -26.75 10.67
C TRP A 44 -1.93 -25.43 10.28
N LEU A 45 -2.25 -25.21 8.99
CA LEU A 45 -2.85 -23.96 8.55
C LEU A 45 -4.24 -23.73 9.14
N ILE A 46 -5.07 -24.76 9.27
CA ILE A 46 -6.45 -24.62 9.81
C ILE A 46 -6.45 -24.11 11.25
N GLN A 47 -5.37 -24.33 12.01
CA GLN A 47 -5.23 -23.81 13.38
C GLN A 47 -4.96 -22.30 13.43
N LEU A 48 -4.52 -21.69 12.33
CA LEU A 48 -4.24 -20.25 12.26
C LEU A 48 -5.50 -19.46 11.92
N ASN A 49 -5.76 -18.38 12.68
CA ASN A 49 -6.88 -17.49 12.45
C ASN A 49 -6.45 -16.18 11.75
N PHE A 50 -6.96 -15.97 10.53
CA PHE A 50 -6.73 -14.76 9.72
C PHE A 50 -7.97 -13.86 9.59
N GLY A 51 -9.03 -14.10 10.37
CA GLY A 51 -10.28 -13.32 10.27
C GLY A 51 -10.10 -11.82 10.54
N TRP A 52 -9.09 -11.45 11.33
CA TRP A 52 -8.74 -10.06 11.64
C TRP A 52 -8.02 -9.33 10.50
N ALA A 53 -7.45 -10.06 9.52
CA ALA A 53 -6.53 -9.48 8.54
C ALA A 53 -7.22 -8.45 7.64
N GLN A 54 -8.49 -8.69 7.26
CA GLN A 54 -9.27 -7.77 6.43
C GLN A 54 -9.59 -6.47 7.19
N GLU A 55 -10.08 -6.56 8.41
CA GLU A 55 -10.40 -5.38 9.23
C GLU A 55 -9.14 -4.57 9.58
N ALA A 56 -8.05 -5.25 9.94
CA ALA A 56 -6.76 -4.60 10.16
C ALA A 56 -6.28 -3.87 8.90
N CYS A 57 -6.44 -4.47 7.72
CA CYS A 57 -6.10 -3.84 6.45
C CYS A 57 -6.93 -2.57 6.20
N ILE A 58 -8.24 -2.62 6.40
CA ILE A 58 -9.12 -1.45 6.24
C ILE A 58 -8.68 -0.32 7.19
N ILE A 59 -8.41 -0.64 8.46
CA ILE A 59 -7.96 0.35 9.44
C ILE A 59 -6.62 0.98 9.00
N MET A 60 -5.65 0.16 8.56
CA MET A 60 -4.37 0.66 8.05
C MET A 60 -4.54 1.56 6.83
N PHE A 61 -5.42 1.21 5.88
CA PHE A 61 -5.72 2.03 4.72
C PHE A 61 -6.38 3.36 5.08
N VAL A 62 -7.32 3.37 6.03
CA VAL A 62 -7.98 4.60 6.51
C VAL A 62 -6.96 5.55 7.12
N TRP A 63 -6.05 5.04 7.96
CA TRP A 63 -5.00 5.86 8.56
C TRP A 63 -3.98 6.36 7.53
N MET A 64 -3.55 5.48 6.63
CA MET A 64 -2.67 5.86 5.52
C MET A 64 -3.30 6.97 4.67
N ALA A 65 -4.59 6.88 4.34
CA ALA A 65 -5.29 7.90 3.56
C ALA A 65 -5.35 9.25 4.29
N LYS A 66 -5.62 9.26 5.61
CA LYS A 66 -5.67 10.49 6.41
C LYS A 66 -4.32 11.21 6.45
N PHE A 67 -3.26 10.50 6.81
CA PHE A 67 -1.91 11.08 6.91
C PHE A 67 -1.32 11.37 5.53
N GLY A 68 -1.58 10.50 4.55
CA GLY A 68 -1.19 10.67 3.16
C GLY A 68 -1.80 11.91 2.52
N ALA A 69 -3.06 12.23 2.83
CA ALA A 69 -3.69 13.46 2.36
C ALA A 69 -3.03 14.72 2.97
N ALA A 70 -2.72 14.70 4.27
CA ALA A 70 -2.05 15.81 4.94
C ALA A 70 -0.63 16.05 4.39
N TYR A 71 0.15 14.98 4.18
CA TYR A 71 1.48 15.04 3.59
C TYR A 71 1.43 15.49 2.12
N GLY A 72 0.55 14.87 1.32
CA GLY A 72 0.41 15.15 -0.11
C GLY A 72 0.04 16.61 -0.42
N VAL A 73 -0.79 17.25 0.42
CA VAL A 73 -1.13 18.68 0.28
C VAL A 73 0.09 19.58 0.60
N ARG A 74 0.92 19.20 1.57
CA ARG A 74 2.12 19.98 1.94
C ARG A 74 3.23 19.89 0.91
N THR A 75 3.41 18.73 0.30
CA THR A 75 4.44 18.51 -0.72
C THR A 75 3.96 18.79 -2.14
N GLY A 76 2.64 18.88 -2.37
CA GLY A 76 2.04 19.03 -3.69
C GLY A 76 2.19 17.78 -4.56
N ILE A 77 2.19 16.59 -3.94
CA ILE A 77 2.52 15.30 -4.60
C ILE A 77 1.35 14.32 -4.46
N HIS A 78 1.00 13.63 -5.54
CA HIS A 78 0.15 12.44 -5.52
C HIS A 78 1.05 11.19 -5.50
N VAL A 79 1.28 10.65 -4.29
CA VAL A 79 2.31 9.62 -3.99
C VAL A 79 2.32 8.46 -4.99
N GLY A 80 1.16 7.99 -5.46
CA GLY A 80 1.09 6.88 -6.43
C GLY A 80 1.53 7.23 -7.85
N VAL A 81 1.08 8.38 -8.37
CA VAL A 81 1.30 8.77 -9.78
C VAL A 81 2.67 9.40 -9.96
N ASP A 82 3.12 10.19 -8.99
CA ASP A 82 4.39 10.93 -9.10
C ASP A 82 5.59 10.00 -9.02
N VAL A 83 5.53 8.91 -8.23
CA VAL A 83 6.58 7.88 -8.21
C VAL A 83 6.69 7.18 -9.57
N LEU A 84 5.56 6.85 -10.19
CA LEU A 84 5.54 6.20 -11.51
C LEU A 84 6.12 7.14 -12.59
N ILE A 85 5.62 8.38 -12.67
CA ILE A 85 6.06 9.35 -13.69
C ILE A 85 7.55 9.70 -13.54
N ASN A 86 8.04 9.83 -12.31
CA ASN A 86 9.45 10.16 -12.07
C ASN A 86 10.41 9.00 -12.36
N ARG A 87 9.92 7.76 -12.45
CA ARG A 87 10.72 6.59 -12.85
C ARG A 87 10.68 6.29 -14.35
N LEU A 88 9.83 6.97 -15.12
CA LEU A 88 9.77 6.80 -16.57
C LEU A 88 10.95 7.48 -17.28
N ASN A 89 11.35 6.95 -18.44
CA ASN A 89 12.32 7.62 -19.30
C ASN A 89 11.76 8.96 -19.82
N ARG A 90 12.65 9.84 -20.30
CA ARG A 90 12.28 11.19 -20.73
C ARG A 90 11.18 11.22 -21.82
N GLN A 91 11.15 10.23 -22.70
CA GLN A 91 10.19 10.13 -23.79
C GLN A 91 8.79 9.76 -23.28
N TYR A 92 8.68 8.73 -22.44
CA TYR A 92 7.40 8.30 -21.86
C TYR A 92 6.83 9.32 -20.87
N ARG A 93 7.70 9.99 -20.10
CA ARG A 93 7.26 11.06 -19.19
C ARG A 93 6.54 12.18 -19.93
N SER A 94 7.07 12.64 -21.07
CA SER A 94 6.41 13.68 -21.87
C SER A 94 5.05 13.23 -22.41
N ILE A 95 4.91 11.97 -22.81
CA ILE A 95 3.62 11.42 -23.27
C ILE A 95 2.60 11.40 -22.14
N PHE A 96 2.99 10.93 -20.95
CA PHE A 96 2.10 10.88 -19.78
C PHE A 96 1.68 12.28 -19.29
N ILE A 97 2.60 13.25 -19.30
CA ILE A 97 2.27 14.65 -18.96
C ILE A 97 1.29 15.24 -19.97
N LEU A 98 1.53 15.03 -21.28
CA LEU A 98 0.64 15.53 -22.33
C LEU A 98 -0.75 14.89 -22.22
N PHE A 99 -0.80 13.57 -21.97
CA PHE A 99 -2.04 12.85 -21.74
C PHE A 99 -2.78 13.39 -20.51
N GLY A 100 -2.08 13.63 -19.41
CA GLY A 100 -2.65 14.23 -18.20
C GLY A 100 -3.25 15.62 -18.46
N LEU A 101 -2.53 16.48 -19.19
CA LEU A 101 -3.02 17.82 -19.56
C LEU A 101 -4.27 17.77 -20.47
N LEU A 102 -4.41 16.74 -21.30
CA LEU A 102 -5.58 16.54 -22.15
C LEU A 102 -6.77 15.94 -21.40
N ALA A 103 -6.52 15.23 -20.29
CA ALA A 103 -7.54 14.57 -19.49
C ALA A 103 -8.24 15.50 -18.48
N GLY A 104 -7.67 16.68 -18.21
CA GLY A 104 -8.21 17.70 -17.28
C GLY A 104 -7.43 17.80 -15.98
#